data_AF-A0A852FN21-F1
#
_entry.id   AF-A0A852FN21-F1
#
_cell.length_a   1.000
_cell.length_b   1.000
_cell.length_c   1.000
_cell.angle_alpha   90.00
_cell.angle_beta   90.00
_cell.angle_gamma   90.00
#
_symmetry.space_group_name_H-M   'P 1'
#
loop_
_entity.id
_entity.type
_entity.pdbx_description
1 polymer ?
#
loop_
_entity_poly.entity_id
_entity_poly.type
_entity_poly.pdbx_seq_one_letter_code
_entity_poly.pdbx_strand_id
1 'polypeptide(L)'
;ACAPLWSQECGTSTFSSGRCVRLNEELQPTGTFAPTAQRCSTFMDIILVLDGSNSIYPWEEVQEFLGNILGRFFIGPGQTQVGVLQYGEHLVQEWALGQHPTAQSLLEAARNLTRQEGRETRTAMAIREACTESFSPARGGRPGA
;
A
#
# COMPACT_ATOMS: atom_id res chain seq x y z
N ALA A 1 -4.27 15.60 -33.75
CA ALA A 1 -4.74 16.63 -32.80
C ALA A 1 -4.23 16.31 -31.39
N CYS A 2 -4.01 17.30 -30.52
CA CYS A 2 -3.50 17.07 -29.17
C CYS A 2 -4.28 17.89 -28.13
N ALA A 3 -4.47 17.31 -26.94
CA ALA A 3 -5.01 17.95 -25.76
C ALA A 3 -3.89 18.03 -24.69
N PRO A 4 -3.13 19.14 -24.63
CA PRO A 4 -1.95 19.26 -23.77
C PRO A 4 -2.29 19.32 -22.27
N LEU A 5 -3.51 19.72 -21.93
CA LEU A 5 -4.00 19.81 -20.55
C LEU A 5 -4.74 18.55 -20.09
N TRP A 6 -4.61 17.44 -20.82
CA TRP A 6 -5.13 16.17 -20.31
C TRP A 6 -4.31 15.74 -19.09
N SER A 7 -4.99 15.65 -17.96
CA SER A 7 -4.42 15.27 -16.68
C SER A 7 -5.03 13.96 -16.17
N GLN A 8 -4.25 13.27 -15.35
CA GLN A 8 -4.69 12.08 -14.62
C GLN A 8 -4.39 12.28 -13.14
N GLU A 9 -5.23 11.71 -12.29
CA GLU A 9 -5.00 11.68 -10.85
C GLU A 9 -4.24 10.41 -10.47
N CYS A 10 -3.14 10.56 -9.73
CA CYS A 10 -2.41 9.49 -9.10
C CYS A 10 -2.43 9.74 -7.58
N GLY A 11 -3.41 9.17 -6.87
CA GLY A 11 -3.59 9.46 -5.45
C GLY A 11 -4.06 10.89 -5.26
N THR A 12 -3.35 11.66 -4.44
CA THR A 12 -3.66 13.08 -4.19
C THR A 12 -2.95 14.03 -5.15
N SER A 13 -2.22 13.50 -6.14
CA SER A 13 -1.44 14.31 -7.09
C SER A 13 -2.02 14.23 -8.49
N THR A 14 -2.08 15.37 -9.18
CA THR A 14 -2.53 15.47 -10.57
C THR A 14 -1.34 15.59 -11.50
N PHE A 15 -1.23 14.69 -12.47
CA PHE A 15 -0.17 14.67 -13.47
C PHE A 15 -0.72 15.04 -14.84
N SER A 16 -0.28 16.18 -15.38
CA SER A 16 -0.63 16.63 -16.74
C SER A 16 0.43 16.14 -17.72
N SER A 17 0.10 15.10 -18.49
CA SER A 17 0.98 14.57 -19.54
C SER A 17 0.56 14.99 -20.94
N GLY A 18 -0.72 15.33 -21.13
CA GLY A 18 -1.28 15.58 -22.45
C GLY A 18 -1.51 14.30 -23.25
N ARG A 19 -2.54 14.28 -24.09
CA ARG A 19 -2.84 13.16 -25.01
C ARG A 19 -2.91 13.66 -26.44
N CYS A 20 -2.34 12.90 -27.36
CA CYS A 20 -2.41 13.18 -28.79
C CYS A 20 -3.12 12.04 -29.53
N VAL A 21 -3.90 12.40 -30.54
CA VAL A 21 -4.50 11.46 -31.50
C VAL A 21 -3.87 11.68 -32.87
N ARG A 22 -3.41 10.58 -33.47
CA ARG A 22 -2.96 10.54 -34.86
C ARG A 22 -4.19 10.41 -35.75
N LEU A 23 -4.23 11.22 -36.82
CA LEU A 23 -5.30 11.19 -37.81
C LEU A 23 -4.73 10.66 -39.14
N ASN A 24 -5.54 9.98 -39.94
CA ASN A 24 -5.22 9.72 -41.36
C ASN A 24 -5.59 10.94 -42.22
N GLU A 25 -5.47 10.80 -43.55
CA GLU A 25 -5.79 11.86 -44.50
C GLU A 25 -7.28 12.22 -44.50
N GLU A 26 -8.16 11.27 -44.16
CA GLU A 26 -9.60 11.47 -43.99
C GLU A 26 -9.98 12.07 -42.62
N LEU A 27 -8.99 12.55 -41.85
CA LEU A 27 -9.16 13.10 -40.49
C LEU A 27 -9.77 12.09 -39.49
N GLN A 28 -9.68 10.80 -39.77
CA GLN A 28 -10.12 9.74 -38.87
C GLN A 28 -9.02 9.35 -37.88
N PRO A 29 -9.37 9.07 -36.61
CA PRO A 29 -8.43 8.60 -35.60
C PRO A 29 -7.78 7.26 -35.98
N THR A 30 -6.47 7.21 -36.06
CA THR A 30 -5.70 5.97 -36.28
C THR A 30 -5.02 5.45 -35.01
N GLY A 31 -4.93 6.27 -33.97
CA GLY A 31 -4.39 5.87 -32.67
C GLY A 31 -4.20 7.03 -31.72
N THR A 32 -4.15 6.73 -30.42
CA THR A 32 -3.88 7.71 -29.37
C THR A 32 -2.56 7.40 -28.69
N PHE A 33 -1.78 8.42 -28.36
CA PHE A 33 -0.49 8.28 -27.68
C PHE A 33 -0.29 9.39 -26.66
N ALA A 34 0.46 9.08 -25.60
CA ALA A 34 0.77 9.98 -24.49
C ALA A 34 2.22 9.70 -24.05
N PRO A 35 3.22 10.32 -24.68
CA PRO A 35 4.63 9.96 -24.51
C PRO A 35 5.14 10.17 -23.08
N THR A 36 4.58 11.17 -22.42
CA THR A 36 4.92 11.64 -21.07
C THR A 36 3.92 11.14 -20.03
N ALA A 37 2.99 10.25 -20.39
CA ALA A 37 2.07 9.66 -19.43
C ALA A 37 2.84 8.80 -18.44
N GLN A 38 3.01 9.33 -17.23
CA GLN A 38 3.57 8.57 -16.12
C GLN A 38 2.57 7.48 -15.74
N ARG A 39 3.00 6.24 -15.55
CA ARG A 39 2.13 5.26 -14.90
C ARG A 39 2.05 5.64 -13.43
N CYS A 40 0.84 5.83 -12.91
CA CYS A 40 0.61 5.89 -11.47
C CYS A 40 0.91 4.51 -10.89
N SER A 41 2.19 4.16 -10.66
CA SER A 41 2.54 2.85 -10.11
C SER A 41 2.07 2.83 -8.66
N THR A 42 0.94 2.16 -8.45
CA THR A 42 0.42 1.82 -7.13
C THR A 42 0.86 0.42 -6.72
N PHE A 43 1.60 -0.27 -7.58
CA PHE A 43 2.21 -1.57 -7.32
C PHE A 43 3.33 -1.39 -6.31
N MET A 44 3.04 -1.72 -5.05
CA MET A 44 3.91 -1.52 -3.91
C MET A 44 3.54 -2.49 -2.79
N ASP A 45 4.53 -2.99 -2.08
CA ASP A 45 4.32 -3.82 -0.88
C ASP A 45 4.75 -3.03 0.37
N ILE A 46 3.89 -2.97 1.38
CA ILE A 46 4.14 -2.25 2.64
C ILE A 46 4.00 -3.22 3.80
N ILE A 47 4.99 -3.28 4.68
CA ILE A 47 4.90 -3.98 5.97
C ILE A 47 4.90 -2.94 7.08
N LEU A 48 3.81 -2.87 7.84
CA LEU A 48 3.73 -2.03 9.03
C LEU A 48 4.19 -2.84 10.25
N VAL A 49 5.24 -2.37 10.92
CA VAL A 49 5.81 -3.00 12.11
C VAL A 49 5.33 -2.23 13.34
N LEU A 50 4.48 -2.85 14.15
CA LEU A 50 3.72 -2.20 15.22
C LEU A 50 4.20 -2.65 16.60
N ASP A 51 4.52 -1.70 17.48
CA ASP A 51 4.85 -1.97 18.88
C ASP A 51 3.56 -2.29 19.67
N GLY A 52 3.43 -3.53 20.13
CA GLY A 52 2.32 -4.04 20.95
C GLY A 52 2.65 -4.16 22.44
N SER A 53 3.80 -3.63 22.89
CA SER A 53 4.24 -3.71 24.30
C SER A 53 3.34 -2.93 25.26
N ASN A 54 3.45 -3.23 26.56
CA ASN A 54 2.62 -2.60 27.61
C ASN A 54 2.82 -1.09 27.77
N SER A 55 3.89 -0.51 27.23
CA SER A 55 4.09 0.94 27.21
C SER A 55 3.25 1.68 26.16
N ILE A 56 2.67 0.97 25.20
CA ILE A 56 1.80 1.56 24.18
C ILE A 56 0.35 1.48 24.66
N TYR A 57 -0.14 2.63 25.11
CA TYR A 57 -1.52 2.83 25.54
C TYR A 57 -1.88 4.32 25.36
N PRO A 58 -3.09 4.65 24.90
CA PRO A 58 -4.18 3.73 24.61
C PRO A 58 -4.10 3.13 23.19
N TRP A 59 -4.60 1.90 22.99
CA TRP A 59 -4.39 1.16 21.73
C TRP A 59 -5.26 1.67 20.58
N GLU A 60 -6.40 2.27 20.89
CA GLU A 60 -7.31 2.86 19.90
C GLU A 60 -6.63 3.93 19.03
N GLU A 61 -5.64 4.66 19.55
CA GLU A 61 -4.88 5.64 18.77
C GLU A 61 -4.05 4.98 17.67
N VAL A 62 -3.51 3.78 17.93
CA VAL A 62 -2.80 2.98 16.92
C VAL A 62 -3.78 2.50 15.85
N GLN A 63 -4.97 2.03 16.25
CA GLN A 63 -6.01 1.61 15.30
C GLN A 63 -6.51 2.78 14.44
N GLU A 64 -6.68 3.97 15.02
CA GLU A 64 -7.08 5.18 14.29
C GLU A 64 -5.99 5.62 13.32
N PHE A 65 -4.72 5.61 13.76
CA PHE A 65 -3.58 5.89 12.88
C PHE A 65 -3.53 4.93 11.69
N LEU A 66 -3.73 3.63 11.92
CA LEU A 66 -3.82 2.63 10.86
C LEU A 66 -4.98 2.93 9.91
N GLY A 67 -6.17 3.24 10.43
CA GLY A 67 -7.30 3.62 9.59
C GLY A 67 -7.00 4.81 8.68
N ASN A 68 -6.38 5.85 9.24
CA ASN A 68 -6.03 7.09 8.54
C ASN A 68 -4.97 6.90 7.45
N ILE A 69 -3.95 6.07 7.70
CA ILE A 69 -2.89 5.83 6.70
C ILE A 69 -3.35 4.85 5.62
N LEU A 70 -4.05 3.78 6.00
CA LEU A 70 -4.50 2.75 5.06
C LEU A 70 -5.58 3.27 4.12
N GLY A 71 -6.41 4.20 4.58
CA GLY A 71 -7.40 4.90 3.75
C GLY A 71 -6.81 5.77 2.64
N ARG A 72 -5.49 6.03 2.64
CA ARG A 72 -4.80 6.83 1.61
C ARG A 72 -4.19 6.00 0.49
N PHE A 73 -4.10 4.68 0.65
CA PHE A 73 -3.50 3.80 -0.35
C PHE A 73 -4.55 3.17 -1.27
N PHE A 74 -4.19 2.93 -2.53
CA PHE A 74 -5.00 2.14 -3.45
C PHE A 74 -4.71 0.66 -3.22
N ILE A 75 -5.50 0.03 -2.36
CA ILE A 75 -5.34 -1.37 -2.00
C ILE A 75 -5.95 -2.28 -3.08
N GLY A 76 -5.15 -3.22 -3.59
CA GLY A 76 -5.61 -4.17 -4.60
C GLY A 76 -4.55 -5.21 -5.00
N PRO A 77 -4.95 -6.38 -5.56
CA PRO A 77 -4.01 -7.44 -5.97
C PRO A 77 -2.94 -6.99 -6.98
N GLY A 78 -3.27 -6.04 -7.86
CA GLY A 78 -2.34 -5.40 -8.80
C GLY A 78 -1.90 -3.99 -8.42
N GLN A 79 -2.21 -3.56 -7.19
CA GLN A 79 -1.90 -2.25 -6.64
C GLN A 79 -1.16 -2.43 -5.31
N THR A 80 -1.43 -1.61 -4.29
CA THR A 80 -0.71 -1.67 -3.01
C THR A 80 -1.20 -2.88 -2.21
N GLN A 81 -0.27 -3.62 -1.62
CA GLN A 81 -0.55 -4.66 -0.64
C GLN A 81 0.06 -4.27 0.70
N VAL A 82 -0.65 -4.54 1.80
CA VAL A 82 -0.18 -4.20 3.14
C VAL A 82 -0.22 -5.42 4.04
N GLY A 83 0.91 -5.73 4.66
CA GLY A 83 1.03 -6.68 5.76
C GLY A 83 1.26 -5.95 7.08
N VAL A 84 0.91 -6.60 8.19
CA VAL A 84 1.16 -6.09 9.54
C VAL A 84 1.91 -7.13 10.36
N LEU A 85 2.99 -6.67 11.00
CA LEU A 85 3.79 -7.42 11.96
C LEU A 85 3.71 -6.69 13.29
N GLN A 86 3.11 -7.31 14.31
CA GLN A 86 3.12 -6.79 15.66
C GLN A 86 4.30 -7.37 16.45
N TYR A 87 4.90 -6.56 17.32
CA TYR A 87 6.01 -7.00 18.17
C TYR A 87 5.90 -6.49 19.61
N GLY A 88 6.43 -7.28 20.53
CA GLY A 88 6.66 -6.89 21.93
C GLY A 88 7.68 -7.85 22.52
N GLU A 89 7.20 -8.79 23.33
CA GLU A 89 7.98 -9.94 23.81
C GLU A 89 8.14 -11.02 22.73
N HIS A 90 7.13 -11.20 21.88
CA HIS A 90 7.16 -12.08 20.71
C HIS A 90 6.80 -11.32 19.44
N LEU A 91 6.96 -11.97 18.28
CA LEU A 91 6.50 -11.44 16.98
C LEU A 91 5.21 -12.14 16.58
N VAL A 92 4.26 -11.38 16.06
CA VAL A 92 3.00 -11.91 15.52
C VAL A 92 2.78 -11.31 14.14
N GLN A 93 2.73 -12.16 13.12
CA GLN A 93 2.27 -11.74 11.79
C GLN A 93 0.74 -11.69 11.82
N GLU A 94 0.19 -10.51 12.03
CA GLU A 94 -1.26 -10.28 12.13
C GLU A 94 -1.95 -10.61 10.80
N TRP A 95 -1.35 -10.14 9.70
CA TRP A 95 -1.70 -10.57 8.35
C TRP A 95 -0.54 -10.35 7.38
N ALA A 96 -0.44 -11.24 6.40
CA ALA A 96 0.56 -11.22 5.35
C ALA A 96 0.14 -10.30 4.17
N LEU A 97 1.06 -10.06 3.23
CA LEU A 97 0.76 -9.30 2.01
C LEU A 97 -0.32 -10.03 1.19
N GLY A 98 -1.28 -9.28 0.67
CA GLY A 98 -2.37 -9.81 -0.15
C GLY A 98 -3.50 -10.51 0.63
N GLN A 99 -3.37 -10.70 1.95
CA GLN A 99 -4.42 -11.32 2.78
C GLN A 99 -5.70 -10.47 2.85
N HIS A 100 -5.55 -9.14 2.81
CA HIS A 100 -6.65 -8.18 2.71
C HIS A 100 -6.57 -7.45 1.36
N PRO A 101 -7.19 -7.99 0.29
CA PRO A 101 -7.01 -7.48 -1.07
C PRO A 101 -7.85 -6.23 -1.37
N THR A 102 -8.67 -5.75 -0.42
CA THR A 102 -9.52 -4.56 -0.59
C THR A 102 -9.33 -3.59 0.56
N ALA A 103 -9.46 -2.29 0.28
CA ALA A 103 -9.38 -1.24 1.31
C ALA A 103 -10.39 -1.45 2.44
N GLN A 104 -11.62 -1.88 2.12
CA GLN A 104 -12.62 -2.19 3.13
C GLN A 104 -12.17 -3.30 4.08
N SER A 105 -11.72 -4.44 3.54
CA SER A 105 -11.28 -5.58 4.36
C SER A 105 -10.07 -5.22 5.23
N LEU A 106 -9.17 -4.40 4.71
CA LEU A 106 -7.98 -3.95 5.42
C LEU A 106 -8.32 -2.97 6.56
N LEU A 107 -9.26 -2.04 6.33
CA LEU A 107 -9.74 -1.11 7.36
C LEU A 107 -10.57 -1.81 8.44
N GLU A 108 -11.30 -2.87 8.10
CA GLU A 108 -11.97 -3.73 9.08
C GLU A 108 -10.96 -4.51 9.92
N ALA A 109 -9.92 -5.07 9.31
CA ALA A 109 -8.83 -5.75 10.03
C ALA A 109 -8.09 -4.80 10.98
N ALA A 110 -7.74 -3.59 10.52
CA ALA A 110 -7.09 -2.57 11.35
C ALA A 110 -7.92 -2.16 12.57
N ARG A 111 -9.24 -2.01 12.41
CA ARG A 111 -10.16 -1.69 13.51
C ARG A 111 -10.29 -2.80 14.55
N ASN A 112 -10.12 -4.05 14.13
CA ASN A 112 -10.22 -5.22 14.99
C ASN A 112 -8.86 -5.71 15.51
N LEU A 113 -7.76 -5.05 15.14
CA LEU A 113 -6.42 -5.45 15.54
C LEU A 113 -6.25 -5.26 17.06
N THR A 114 -5.97 -6.34 17.78
CA THR A 114 -5.75 -6.31 19.23
C THR A 114 -4.28 -6.17 19.57
N ARG A 115 -4.00 -5.40 20.63
CA ARG A 115 -2.64 -5.28 21.18
C ARG A 115 -2.18 -6.63 21.74
N GLN A 116 -0.94 -7.01 21.47
CA GLN A 116 -0.38 -8.28 21.92
C GLN A 116 -0.18 -8.33 23.43
N GLU A 117 0.19 -7.20 24.04
CA GLU A 117 0.63 -7.11 25.43
C GLU A 117 1.97 -7.83 25.67
N GLY A 118 2.74 -7.34 26.62
CA GLY A 118 4.07 -7.88 26.88
C GLY A 118 4.97 -6.92 27.65
N ARG A 119 5.95 -7.48 28.35
CA ARG A 119 6.87 -6.71 29.21
C ARG A 119 8.13 -6.23 28.50
N GLU A 120 8.35 -6.68 27.27
CA GLU A 120 9.54 -6.35 26.48
C GLU A 120 9.15 -5.68 25.16
N THR A 121 10.13 -4.98 24.56
CA THR A 121 9.99 -4.27 23.29
C THR A 121 11.16 -4.63 22.38
N ARG A 122 11.02 -5.72 21.61
CA ARG A 122 12.11 -6.28 20.79
C ARG A 122 12.15 -5.73 19.37
N THR A 123 12.30 -4.41 19.22
CA THR A 123 12.24 -3.72 17.91
C THR A 123 13.27 -4.25 16.90
N ALA A 124 14.51 -4.49 17.32
CA ALA A 124 15.56 -4.99 16.42
C ALA A 124 15.21 -6.36 15.83
N MET A 125 14.57 -7.23 16.63
CA MET A 125 14.11 -8.54 16.19
C MET A 125 12.97 -8.41 15.17
N ALA A 126 12.03 -7.49 15.42
CA ALA A 126 10.91 -7.22 14.53
C ALA A 126 11.35 -6.69 13.16
N ILE A 127 12.30 -5.74 13.14
CA ILE A 127 12.85 -5.21 11.89
C ILE A 127 13.55 -6.31 11.10
N ARG A 128 14.33 -7.17 11.77
CA ARG A 128 15.01 -8.28 11.11
C ARG A 128 14.00 -9.23 10.45
N GLU A 129 12.97 -9.66 11.18
CA GLU A 129 11.90 -10.52 10.65
C GLU A 129 11.18 -9.87 9.48
N ALA A 130 10.87 -8.56 9.57
CA ALA A 130 10.22 -7.84 8.49
C ALA A 130 11.05 -7.88 7.20
N CYS A 131 12.37 -7.65 7.31
CA CYS A 131 13.28 -7.67 6.17
C CYS A 131 13.55 -9.07 5.61
N THR A 132 13.56 -10.12 6.43
CA THR A 132 13.91 -11.47 5.98
C THR A 132 12.70 -12.30 5.56
N GLU A 133 11.56 -12.15 6.24
CA GLU A 133 10.41 -13.06 6.10
C GLU A 133 9.13 -12.37 5.63
N SER A 134 8.80 -11.17 6.13
CA SER A 134 7.51 -10.52 5.83
C SER A 134 7.34 -10.14 4.36
N PHE A 135 8.43 -9.87 3.63
CA PHE A 135 8.42 -9.65 2.17
C PHE A 135 8.69 -10.91 1.34
N SER A 136 8.76 -12.10 1.96
CA SER A 136 8.99 -13.33 1.20
C SER A 136 7.83 -13.63 0.25
N PRO A 137 8.07 -14.30 -0.89
CA PRO A 137 7.00 -14.77 -1.76
C PRO A 137 5.98 -15.67 -1.04
N ALA A 138 6.43 -16.41 -0.03
CA ALA A 138 5.56 -17.24 0.81
C ALA A 138 4.57 -16.41 1.65
N ARG A 139 4.93 -15.16 2.00
CA ARG A 139 4.06 -14.19 2.68
C ARG A 139 3.45 -13.16 1.73
N GLY A 140 3.41 -13.48 0.43
CA GLY A 140 2.73 -12.67 -0.59
C GLY A 140 3.58 -11.55 -1.20
N GLY A 141 4.88 -11.47 -0.89
CA GLY A 141 5.77 -10.48 -1.48
C GLY A 141 5.92 -10.63 -2.99
N ARG A 142 5.86 -9.51 -3.71
CA ARG A 142 5.85 -9.46 -5.17
C ARG A 142 7.15 -8.87 -5.71
N PRO A 143 7.86 -9.57 -6.62
CA PRO A 143 9.06 -9.01 -7.25
C PRO A 143 8.73 -7.72 -8.04
N GLY A 144 9.47 -6.65 -7.75
CA GLY A 144 9.32 -5.36 -8.43
C GLY A 144 8.19 -4.47 -7.90
N ALA A 145 7.55 -4.86 -6.80
CA ALA A 145 6.77 -3.96 -5.94
C ALA A 145 7.68 -3.12 -5.04
#